data_AF-A0A7C6R4J6-F1
#
_entry.id   AF-A0A7C6R4J6-F1
#
_cell.length_a   1.000
_cell.length_b   1.000
_cell.length_c   1.000
_cell.angle_alpha   90.00
_cell.angle_beta   90.00
_cell.angle_gamma   90.00
#
_symmetry.space_group_name_H-M   'P 1'
#
loop_
_entity.id
_entity.type
_entity.pdbx_description
1 polymer ?
#
loop_
_entity_poly.entity_id
_entity_poly.type
_entity_poly.pdbx_seq_one_letter_code
_entity_poly.pdbx_strand_id
1 'polypeptide(L)'
;MYPQTHAYFAQRVCGEISEALALGSIFPDMVAALTPGRDESHGRGGQLLNALGEDPEMRDFALGVLTHGTSPEGLDYYGDEKYLHHERGYCFEKGRPLVQETIRACNLPAAMGWWKSHNIVEMGIELHIGGHKSPWGEILRKALENERLLTKISRLVAPVYAVDPRRLYQRMHNFSYYIEIDRITPRNLAVKYDVQMFYKHHIHIDIERTARLIASAREMVTADLEHFFTYVEKQVLKTMEALGRPGLRP
;
A
#
# COMPACT_ATOMS: atom_id res chain seq x y z
N MET A 1 -0.36 -3.65 -1.29
CA MET A 1 0.93 -3.37 -1.98
C MET A 1 1.89 -2.73 -0.98
N TYR A 2 3.10 -2.34 -1.39
CA TYR A 2 4.07 -1.69 -0.49
C TYR A 2 4.17 -0.17 -0.73
N PRO A 3 4.72 0.61 0.22
CA PRO A 3 4.51 2.06 0.30
C PRO A 3 4.93 2.87 -0.93
N GLN A 4 6.11 2.65 -1.52
CA GLN A 4 6.53 3.43 -2.69
C GLN A 4 5.72 3.07 -3.93
N THR A 5 5.29 1.81 -4.05
CA THR A 5 4.38 1.38 -5.11
C THR A 5 3.04 2.11 -5.02
N HIS A 6 2.51 2.30 -3.81
CA HIS A 6 1.29 3.09 -3.61
C HIS A 6 1.47 4.56 -3.97
N ALA A 7 2.56 5.19 -3.55
CA ALA A 7 2.85 6.57 -3.91
C ALA A 7 3.06 6.74 -5.43
N TYR A 8 3.79 5.82 -6.06
CA TYR A 8 3.94 5.77 -7.52
C TYR A 8 2.58 5.69 -8.22
N PHE A 9 1.74 4.75 -7.79
CA PHE A 9 0.45 4.54 -8.42
C PHE A 9 -0.51 5.72 -8.18
N ALA A 10 -0.49 6.34 -7.00
CA ALA A 10 -1.26 7.54 -6.70
C ALA A 10 -0.84 8.72 -7.60
N GLN A 11 0.46 8.93 -7.80
CA GLN A 11 0.97 9.92 -8.75
C GLN A 11 0.51 9.62 -10.16
N ARG A 12 0.60 8.35 -10.58
CA ARG A 12 0.18 7.92 -11.92
C ARG A 12 -1.30 8.26 -12.17
N VAL A 13 -2.17 7.94 -11.23
CA VAL A 13 -3.61 8.23 -11.34
C VAL A 13 -3.90 9.73 -11.26
N CYS A 14 -3.22 10.49 -10.41
CA CYS A 14 -3.54 11.90 -10.15
C CYS A 14 -2.71 12.91 -10.98
N GLY A 15 -1.74 12.44 -11.76
CA GLY A 15 -0.80 13.25 -12.55
C GLY A 15 0.38 13.82 -11.74
N GLU A 16 0.13 14.21 -10.49
CA GLU A 16 1.13 14.80 -9.58
C GLU A 16 1.08 14.14 -8.21
N ILE A 17 2.10 14.38 -7.37
CA ILE A 17 2.12 13.88 -6.00
C ILE A 17 2.48 14.95 -4.97
N SER A 18 1.53 15.24 -4.10
CA SER A 18 1.69 16.05 -2.90
C SER A 18 1.99 15.16 -1.68
N GLU A 19 2.48 15.76 -0.59
CA GLU A 19 2.70 15.03 0.67
C GLU A 19 1.39 14.44 1.22
N ALA A 20 0.27 15.16 1.07
CA ALA A 20 -1.05 14.69 1.48
C ALA A 20 -1.51 13.49 0.64
N LEU A 21 -1.34 13.55 -0.69
CA LEU A 21 -1.66 12.43 -1.58
C LEU A 21 -0.79 11.21 -1.27
N ALA A 22 0.51 11.41 -1.11
CA ALA A 22 1.46 10.34 -0.77
C ALA A 22 1.09 9.67 0.56
N LEU A 23 0.78 10.45 1.59
CA LEU A 23 0.38 9.93 2.89
C LEU A 23 -0.96 9.18 2.81
N GLY A 24 -1.93 9.73 2.06
CA GLY A 24 -3.21 9.08 1.79
C GLY A 24 -3.03 7.72 1.12
N SER A 25 -2.11 7.62 0.16
CA SER A 25 -1.84 6.38 -0.59
C SER A 25 -1.34 5.21 0.26
N ILE A 26 -0.83 5.47 1.46
CA ILE A 26 -0.35 4.44 2.39
C ILE A 26 -1.12 4.42 3.72
N PHE A 27 -2.13 5.28 3.86
CA PHE A 27 -2.87 5.44 5.10
C PHE A 27 -3.69 4.19 5.51
N PRO A 28 -4.32 3.44 4.58
CA PRO A 28 -5.06 2.22 4.94
C PRO A 28 -4.22 1.21 5.75
N ASP A 29 -2.95 1.01 5.38
CA ASP A 29 -2.02 0.16 6.12
C ASP A 29 -1.68 0.68 7.52
N MET A 30 -1.68 2.00 7.69
CA MET A 30 -1.47 2.62 9.00
C MET A 30 -2.64 2.32 9.92
N VAL A 31 -3.86 2.59 9.44
CA VAL A 31 -5.09 2.50 10.22
C VAL A 31 -5.59 1.05 10.39
N ALA A 32 -5.08 0.10 9.61
CA ALA A 32 -5.35 -1.33 9.76
C ALA A 32 -5.03 -1.89 11.17
N ALA A 33 -4.06 -1.29 11.88
CA ALA A 33 -3.74 -1.69 13.25
C ALA A 33 -4.73 -1.15 14.30
N LEU A 34 -5.60 -0.22 13.92
CA LEU A 34 -6.55 0.46 14.80
C LEU A 34 -8.01 0.09 14.49
N THR A 35 -8.25 -0.71 13.45
CA THR A 35 -9.58 -1.06 12.95
C THR A 35 -9.86 -2.55 13.09
N PRO A 36 -11.14 -2.98 13.16
CA PRO A 36 -11.48 -4.38 13.34
C PRO A 36 -11.10 -5.30 12.17
N GLY A 37 -10.88 -4.76 10.96
CA GLY A 37 -10.65 -5.57 9.77
C GLY A 37 -10.20 -4.78 8.54
N ARG A 38 -9.90 -5.53 7.47
CA ARG A 38 -9.39 -4.97 6.21
C ARG A 38 -10.41 -4.05 5.54
N ASP A 39 -11.67 -4.44 5.51
CA ASP A 39 -12.74 -3.62 4.91
C ASP A 39 -12.90 -2.28 5.63
N GLU A 40 -12.72 -2.27 6.95
CA GLU A 40 -12.79 -1.04 7.75
C GLU A 40 -11.60 -0.11 7.51
N SER A 41 -10.41 -0.65 7.25
CA SER A 41 -9.21 0.14 6.98
C SER A 41 -9.08 0.59 5.53
N HIS A 42 -9.49 -0.26 4.58
CA HIS A 42 -9.26 -0.09 3.15
C HIS A 42 -10.53 0.31 2.38
N GLY A 43 -11.71 0.22 3.01
CA GLY A 43 -13.03 0.45 2.38
C GLY A 43 -13.65 1.82 2.64
N ARG A 44 -12.86 2.83 3.07
CA ARG A 44 -13.39 4.13 3.51
C ARG A 44 -13.01 5.30 2.57
N GLY A 45 -12.39 5.05 1.42
CA GLY A 45 -11.89 6.09 0.51
C GLY A 45 -12.99 7.05 0.02
N GLY A 46 -14.13 6.54 -0.43
CA GLY A 46 -15.24 7.37 -0.88
C GLY A 46 -15.88 8.19 0.25
N GLN A 47 -15.94 7.64 1.46
CA GLN A 47 -16.47 8.35 2.63
C GLN A 47 -15.55 9.49 3.05
N LEU A 48 -14.24 9.27 3.02
CA LEU A 48 -13.25 10.33 3.28
C LEU A 48 -13.33 11.44 2.25
N LEU A 49 -13.47 11.09 0.96
CA LEU A 49 -13.60 12.08 -0.09
C LEU A 49 -14.83 12.97 0.11
N ASN A 50 -15.97 12.37 0.46
CA ASN A 50 -17.19 13.11 0.77
C ASN A 50 -17.06 14.00 2.02
N ALA A 51 -16.37 13.51 3.05
CA ALA A 51 -16.22 14.24 4.31
C ALA A 51 -15.19 15.38 4.25
N LEU A 52 -14.18 15.25 3.38
CA LEU A 52 -12.97 16.10 3.40
C LEU A 52 -12.71 16.85 2.09
N GLY A 53 -13.47 16.58 1.04
CA GLY A 53 -13.18 17.03 -0.33
C GLY A 53 -13.15 18.55 -0.56
N GLU A 54 -13.79 19.33 0.31
CA GLU A 54 -13.80 20.80 0.23
C GLU A 54 -12.43 21.43 0.57
N ASP A 55 -11.63 20.78 1.42
CA ASP A 55 -10.26 21.22 1.72
C ASP A 55 -9.29 20.62 0.68
N PRO A 56 -8.59 21.43 -0.13
CA PRO A 56 -7.70 20.91 -1.17
C PRO A 56 -6.63 19.92 -0.68
N GLU A 57 -6.04 20.17 0.49
CA GLU A 57 -5.01 19.30 1.06
C GLU A 57 -5.62 17.98 1.54
N MET A 58 -6.83 18.01 2.11
CA MET A 58 -7.50 16.79 2.58
C MET A 58 -8.19 16.03 1.47
N ARG A 59 -8.58 16.71 0.39
CA ARG A 59 -9.01 16.09 -0.85
C ARG A 59 -7.88 15.26 -1.45
N ASP A 60 -6.68 15.81 -1.58
CA ASP A 60 -5.50 15.05 -2.02
C ASP A 60 -5.28 13.81 -1.16
N PHE A 61 -5.33 13.96 0.17
CA PHE A 61 -5.25 12.82 1.08
C PHE A 61 -6.34 11.76 0.82
N ALA A 62 -7.60 12.16 0.71
CA ALA A 62 -8.71 11.24 0.47
C ALA A 62 -8.60 10.54 -0.91
N LEU A 63 -8.11 11.24 -1.93
CA LEU A 63 -7.81 10.64 -3.24
C LEU A 63 -6.69 9.61 -3.13
N GLY A 64 -5.68 9.85 -2.29
CA GLY A 64 -4.64 8.86 -2.01
C GLY A 64 -5.22 7.61 -1.36
N VAL A 65 -6.12 7.76 -0.38
CA VAL A 65 -6.79 6.60 0.22
C VAL A 65 -7.62 5.83 -0.81
N LEU A 66 -8.25 6.54 -1.75
CA LEU A 66 -9.04 5.96 -2.84
C LEU A 66 -8.17 5.12 -3.78
N THR A 67 -6.98 5.61 -4.18
CA THR A 67 -6.09 4.85 -5.08
C THR A 67 -5.53 3.59 -4.42
N HIS A 68 -5.51 3.51 -3.09
CA HIS A 68 -5.11 2.33 -2.33
C HIS A 68 -6.24 1.30 -2.19
N GLY A 69 -7.44 1.75 -1.82
CA GLY A 69 -8.47 0.97 -1.12
C GLY A 69 -9.08 -0.24 -1.82
N THR A 70 -10.09 -0.83 -1.16
CA THR A 70 -10.87 -1.98 -1.66
C THR A 70 -12.32 -1.65 -1.92
N SER A 71 -12.82 -0.60 -1.28
CA SER A 71 -14.12 0.01 -1.57
C SER A 71 -14.03 1.53 -1.42
N PRO A 72 -14.02 2.31 -2.52
CA PRO A 72 -13.95 1.86 -3.91
C PRO A 72 -12.68 1.03 -4.25
N GLU A 73 -12.76 0.30 -5.35
CA GLU A 73 -11.70 -0.61 -5.85
C GLU A 73 -10.45 0.17 -6.29
N GLY A 74 -9.40 0.13 -5.47
CA GLY A 74 -8.08 0.71 -5.72
C GLY A 74 -7.02 -0.36 -5.99
N LEU A 75 -5.75 0.01 -5.86
CA LEU A 75 -4.60 -0.85 -6.19
C LEU A 75 -4.64 -2.19 -5.44
N ASP A 76 -5.00 -2.19 -4.15
CA ASP A 76 -5.00 -3.42 -3.34
C ASP A 76 -6.19 -4.32 -3.66
N TYR A 77 -7.31 -3.78 -4.13
CA TYR A 77 -8.38 -4.63 -4.68
C TYR A 77 -7.88 -5.43 -5.88
N TYR A 78 -7.23 -4.77 -6.84
CA TYR A 78 -6.77 -5.45 -8.05
C TYR A 78 -5.51 -6.30 -7.82
N GLY A 79 -4.69 -5.92 -6.84
CA GLY A 79 -3.55 -6.71 -6.35
C GLY A 79 -3.99 -7.99 -5.63
N ASP A 80 -5.02 -7.91 -4.80
CA ASP A 80 -5.39 -8.99 -3.89
C ASP A 80 -6.60 -9.82 -4.33
N GLU A 81 -7.67 -9.14 -4.75
CA GLU A 81 -9.00 -9.74 -4.89
C GLU A 81 -9.34 -10.10 -6.32
N LYS A 82 -9.13 -9.20 -7.28
CA LYS A 82 -9.57 -9.43 -8.66
C LYS A 82 -8.65 -8.85 -9.72
N TYR A 83 -8.15 -9.68 -10.63
CA TYR A 83 -7.45 -9.21 -11.83
C TYR A 83 -7.93 -9.94 -13.08
N LEU A 84 -8.45 -9.20 -14.08
CA LEU A 84 -8.98 -9.76 -15.34
C LEU A 84 -9.91 -10.97 -15.10
N HIS A 85 -9.66 -12.08 -15.80
CA HIS A 85 -10.42 -13.32 -15.67
C HIS A 85 -9.85 -14.29 -14.63
N HIS A 86 -8.84 -13.87 -13.85
CA HIS A 86 -8.23 -14.73 -12.83
C HIS A 86 -9.14 -14.94 -11.62
N GLU A 87 -8.83 -15.99 -10.85
CA GLU A 87 -9.51 -16.36 -9.62
C GLU A 87 -9.31 -15.28 -8.55
N ARG A 88 -8.09 -14.75 -8.43
CA ARG A 88 -7.72 -13.71 -7.48
C ARG A 88 -7.06 -12.49 -8.13
N GLY A 89 -6.61 -11.55 -7.30
CA GLY A 89 -5.81 -10.41 -7.72
C GLY A 89 -4.43 -10.80 -8.22
N TYR A 90 -3.80 -9.85 -8.90
CA TYR A 90 -2.52 -10.02 -9.60
C TYR A 90 -1.41 -10.60 -8.70
N CYS A 91 -1.26 -10.08 -7.46
CA CYS A 91 -0.21 -10.50 -6.54
C CYS A 91 -0.43 -11.92 -6.01
N PHE A 92 -1.68 -12.35 -5.78
CA PHE A 92 -1.96 -13.73 -5.39
C PHE A 92 -1.67 -14.73 -6.50
N GLU A 93 -2.02 -14.39 -7.74
CA GLU A 93 -1.77 -15.27 -8.88
C GLU A 93 -0.27 -15.40 -9.16
N LYS A 94 0.46 -14.28 -9.15
CA LYS A 94 1.91 -14.27 -9.26
C LYS A 94 2.59 -14.97 -8.09
N GLY A 95 2.00 -14.92 -6.90
CA GLY A 95 2.53 -15.54 -5.69
C GLY A 95 2.27 -17.05 -5.61
N ARG A 96 1.32 -17.58 -6.39
CA ARG A 96 0.93 -19.01 -6.39
C ARG A 96 2.12 -19.98 -6.52
N PRO A 97 3.07 -19.83 -7.45
CA PRO A 97 4.24 -20.71 -7.53
C PRO A 97 5.24 -20.53 -6.38
N LEU A 98 5.18 -19.43 -5.62
CA LEU A 98 6.11 -19.13 -4.53
C LEU A 98 5.67 -19.73 -3.18
N VAL A 99 4.41 -20.17 -3.05
CA VAL A 99 3.78 -20.59 -1.77
C VAL A 99 4.64 -21.51 -0.92
N GLN A 100 5.12 -22.61 -1.50
CA GLN A 100 5.88 -23.60 -0.74
C GLN A 100 7.23 -23.05 -0.26
N GLU A 101 7.87 -22.20 -1.07
CA GLU A 101 9.14 -21.59 -0.69
C GLU A 101 8.93 -20.46 0.30
N THR A 102 7.86 -19.67 0.20
CA THR A 102 7.49 -18.67 1.21
C THR A 102 7.19 -19.31 2.55
N ILE A 103 6.47 -20.43 2.60
CA ILE A 103 6.19 -21.17 3.85
C ILE A 103 7.50 -21.54 4.54
N ARG A 104 8.47 -22.08 3.79
CA ARG A 104 9.78 -22.47 4.32
C ARG A 104 10.63 -21.26 4.74
N ALA A 105 10.68 -20.21 3.91
CA ALA A 105 11.48 -19.03 4.17
C ALA A 105 10.98 -18.23 5.36
N CYS A 106 9.66 -18.18 5.55
CA CYS A 106 9.03 -17.36 6.59
C CYS A 106 8.54 -18.17 7.80
N ASN A 107 8.91 -19.46 7.92
CA ASN A 107 8.51 -20.34 9.01
C ASN A 107 6.99 -20.35 9.27
N LEU A 108 6.19 -20.42 8.20
CA LEU A 108 4.75 -20.22 8.27
C LEU A 108 3.97 -21.52 8.48
N PRO A 109 2.82 -21.47 9.17
CA PRO A 109 1.76 -22.46 8.98
C PRO A 109 1.30 -22.47 7.51
N ALA A 110 0.98 -23.66 6.98
CA ALA A 110 0.55 -23.82 5.58
C ALA A 110 -0.64 -22.93 5.20
N ALA A 111 -1.59 -22.72 6.12
CA ALA A 111 -2.77 -21.88 5.89
C ALA A 111 -2.43 -20.40 5.60
N MET A 112 -1.26 -19.91 6.03
CA MET A 112 -0.80 -18.55 5.76
C MET A 112 -0.03 -18.40 4.46
N GLY A 113 0.40 -19.52 3.85
CA GLY A 113 1.34 -19.51 2.72
C GLY A 113 0.88 -18.62 1.58
N TRP A 114 -0.39 -18.73 1.16
CA TRP A 114 -0.88 -17.99 0.01
C TRP A 114 -0.94 -16.47 0.26
N TRP A 115 -1.43 -16.06 1.44
CA TRP A 115 -1.44 -14.66 1.84
C TRP A 115 -0.01 -14.10 1.92
N LYS A 116 0.91 -14.86 2.49
CA LYS A 116 2.28 -14.37 2.66
C LYS A 116 3.08 -14.38 1.36
N SER A 117 2.72 -15.21 0.39
CA SER A 117 3.34 -15.16 -0.93
C SER A 117 2.93 -13.96 -1.75
N HIS A 118 1.72 -13.41 -1.62
CA HIS A 118 1.43 -12.15 -2.29
C HIS A 118 2.31 -11.03 -1.71
N ASN A 119 2.57 -11.00 -0.39
CA ASN A 119 3.45 -9.99 0.21
C ASN A 119 4.87 -10.06 -0.39
N ILE A 120 5.36 -11.26 -0.72
CA ILE A 120 6.63 -11.42 -1.45
C ILE A 120 6.57 -10.77 -2.83
N VAL A 121 5.46 -10.97 -3.57
CA VAL A 121 5.26 -10.34 -4.89
C VAL A 121 5.18 -8.83 -4.77
N GLU A 122 4.43 -8.30 -3.80
CA GLU A 122 4.34 -6.86 -3.55
C GLU A 122 5.71 -6.26 -3.22
N MET A 123 6.53 -6.92 -2.41
CA MET A 123 7.92 -6.50 -2.17
C MET A 123 8.79 -6.59 -3.43
N GLY A 124 8.53 -7.55 -4.32
CA GLY A 124 9.19 -7.63 -5.63
C GLY A 124 8.82 -6.44 -6.54
N ILE A 125 7.56 -6.01 -6.51
CA ILE A 125 7.07 -4.80 -7.19
C ILE A 125 7.70 -3.56 -6.53
N GLU A 126 7.72 -3.49 -5.21
CA GLU A 126 8.38 -2.42 -4.46
C GLU A 126 9.86 -2.29 -4.81
N LEU A 127 10.56 -3.41 -5.00
CA LEU A 127 11.95 -3.41 -5.44
C LEU A 127 12.12 -2.97 -6.90
N HIS A 128 11.11 -3.19 -7.75
CA HIS A 128 11.12 -2.71 -9.13
C HIS A 128 10.91 -1.19 -9.20
N ILE A 129 9.98 -0.67 -8.39
CA ILE A 129 9.61 0.75 -8.34
C ILE A 129 10.61 1.55 -7.51
N GLY A 130 10.89 1.08 -6.29
CA GLY A 130 11.79 1.66 -5.32
C GLY A 130 13.25 1.38 -5.67
N GLY A 131 13.87 2.29 -6.41
CA GLY A 131 15.32 2.36 -6.56
C GLY A 131 15.98 3.21 -5.47
N HIS A 132 17.32 3.20 -5.42
CA HIS A 132 18.05 4.16 -4.59
C HIS A 132 17.71 5.60 -5.02
N LYS A 133 17.28 6.45 -4.07
CA LYS A 133 16.81 7.83 -4.31
C LYS A 133 15.55 7.92 -5.18
N SER A 134 14.66 6.94 -5.06
CA SER A 134 13.31 7.03 -5.63
C SER A 134 12.60 8.31 -5.16
N PRO A 135 11.96 9.07 -6.06
CA PRO A 135 11.19 10.25 -5.69
C PRO A 135 10.04 9.90 -4.73
N TRP A 136 9.51 8.67 -4.82
CA TRP A 136 8.43 8.19 -3.96
C TRP A 136 8.88 7.91 -2.53
N GLY A 137 10.10 7.38 -2.34
CA GLY A 137 10.70 7.25 -1.01
C GLY A 137 10.88 8.61 -0.33
N GLU A 138 11.36 9.60 -1.07
CA GLU A 138 11.60 10.95 -0.55
C GLU A 138 10.31 11.70 -0.21
N ILE A 139 9.27 11.65 -1.05
CA ILE A 139 7.99 12.30 -0.72
C ILE A 139 7.29 11.62 0.47
N LEU A 140 7.37 10.30 0.59
CA LEU A 140 6.84 9.57 1.75
C LEU A 140 7.57 9.96 3.03
N ARG A 141 8.90 10.07 2.98
CA ARG A 141 9.71 10.52 4.11
C ARG A 141 9.28 11.93 4.56
N LYS A 142 9.17 12.88 3.63
CA LYS A 142 8.69 14.24 3.93
C LYS A 142 7.28 14.24 4.53
N ALA A 143 6.36 13.47 3.95
CA ALA A 143 4.99 13.39 4.41
C ALA A 143 4.86 12.80 5.83
N LEU A 144 5.67 11.79 6.16
CA LEU A 144 5.73 11.18 7.49
C LEU A 144 6.41 12.06 8.54
N GLU A 145 7.28 12.98 8.13
CA GLU A 145 7.93 13.97 9.01
C GLU A 145 7.10 15.27 9.15
N ASN A 146 6.04 15.45 8.35
CA ASN A 146 5.21 16.66 8.38
C ASN A 146 4.20 16.62 9.54
N GLU A 147 4.65 17.03 10.73
CA GLU A 147 3.83 17.04 11.95
C GLU A 147 2.52 17.84 11.82
N ARG A 148 2.53 18.95 11.05
CA ARG A 148 1.32 19.75 10.80
C ARG A 148 0.28 18.92 10.05
N LEU A 149 0.71 18.25 8.98
CA LEU A 149 -0.16 17.39 8.17
C LEU A 149 -0.68 16.20 8.97
N LEU A 150 0.20 15.51 9.72
CA LEU A 150 -0.20 14.40 10.60
C LEU A 150 -1.22 14.84 11.66
N THR A 151 -1.02 16.00 12.26
CA THR A 151 -1.95 16.57 13.26
C THR A 151 -3.31 16.90 12.64
N LYS A 152 -3.31 17.49 11.44
CA LYS A 152 -4.54 17.83 10.72
C LYS A 152 -5.33 16.56 10.35
N ILE A 153 -4.66 15.59 9.72
CA ILE A 153 -5.27 14.31 9.31
C ILE A 153 -5.81 13.57 10.52
N SER A 154 -5.01 13.41 11.57
CA SER A 154 -5.47 12.67 12.76
C SER A 154 -6.72 13.27 13.39
N ARG A 155 -6.86 14.60 13.42
CA ARG A 155 -8.06 15.27 13.95
C ARG A 155 -9.29 15.10 13.06
N LEU A 156 -9.13 15.20 11.74
CA LEU A 156 -10.25 15.18 10.80
C LEU A 156 -10.70 13.76 10.43
N VAL A 157 -9.76 12.81 10.39
CA VAL A 157 -10.01 11.43 9.94
C VAL A 157 -10.43 10.51 11.08
N ALA A 158 -9.96 10.75 12.31
CA ALA A 158 -10.28 9.89 13.45
C ALA A 158 -11.79 9.65 13.67
N PRO A 159 -12.69 10.65 13.53
CA PRO A 159 -14.13 10.43 13.64
C PRO A 159 -14.68 9.46 12.58
N VAL A 160 -14.12 9.45 11.36
CA VAL A 160 -14.58 8.58 10.26
C VAL A 160 -14.30 7.10 10.57
N TYR A 161 -13.19 6.82 11.26
CA TYR A 161 -12.80 5.47 11.67
C TYR A 161 -13.20 5.13 13.11
N ALA A 162 -13.88 6.04 13.82
CA ALA A 162 -14.23 5.92 15.24
C ALA A 162 -13.02 5.57 16.13
N VAL A 163 -11.85 6.18 15.86
CA VAL A 163 -10.62 5.98 16.64
C VAL A 163 -10.26 7.25 17.43
N ASP A 164 -9.40 7.10 18.43
CA ASP A 164 -8.83 8.25 19.14
C ASP A 164 -7.80 8.99 18.25
N PRO A 165 -7.90 10.33 18.08
CA PRO A 165 -7.01 11.09 17.22
C PRO A 165 -5.54 11.03 17.67
N ARG A 166 -5.26 10.93 18.98
CA ARG A 166 -3.87 10.81 19.46
C ARG A 166 -3.28 9.45 19.10
N ARG A 167 -4.06 8.38 19.22
CA ARG A 167 -3.65 7.04 18.77
C ARG A 167 -3.41 7.00 17.26
N LEU A 168 -4.27 7.63 16.47
CA LEU A 168 -4.08 7.72 15.02
C LEU A 168 -2.80 8.48 14.66
N TYR A 169 -2.57 9.64 15.29
CA TYR A 169 -1.33 10.40 15.12
C TYR A 169 -0.10 9.54 15.44
N GLN A 170 -0.07 8.88 16.60
CA GLN A 170 1.06 8.03 17.01
C GLN A 170 1.30 6.90 16.01
N ARG A 171 0.23 6.32 15.46
CA ARG A 171 0.35 5.25 14.48
C ARG A 171 0.97 5.73 13.17
N MET A 172 0.53 6.88 12.65
CA MET A 172 1.11 7.48 11.44
C MET A 172 2.56 7.89 11.66
N HIS A 173 2.83 8.61 12.74
CA HIS A 173 4.17 9.09 13.10
C HIS A 173 5.19 7.95 13.19
N ASN A 174 4.78 6.82 13.77
CA ASN A 174 5.66 5.67 13.97
C ASN A 174 5.64 4.68 12.78
N PHE A 175 4.97 4.99 11.68
CA PHE A 175 4.79 4.01 10.60
C PHE A 175 6.11 3.65 9.91
N SER A 176 7.03 4.60 9.75
CA SER A 176 8.35 4.41 9.15
C SER A 176 9.21 3.34 9.85
N TYR A 177 8.94 3.03 11.12
CA TYR A 177 9.61 1.93 11.81
C TYR A 177 9.30 0.56 11.20
N TYR A 178 8.10 0.38 10.66
CA TYR A 178 7.62 -0.91 10.13
C TYR A 178 7.91 -1.12 8.64
N ILE A 179 8.33 -0.08 7.92
CA ILE A 179 8.53 -0.10 6.47
C ILE A 179 9.94 0.32 6.09
N GLU A 180 10.36 -0.02 4.86
CA GLU A 180 11.57 0.50 4.23
C GLU A 180 11.14 1.51 3.17
N ILE A 181 11.67 2.74 3.23
CA ILE A 181 11.39 3.80 2.24
C ILE A 181 12.65 4.53 1.75
N ASP A 182 13.80 4.30 2.38
CA ASP A 182 15.06 4.99 2.03
C ASP A 182 15.93 4.10 1.13
N ARG A 183 16.18 2.87 1.58
CA ARG A 183 17.14 1.95 0.94
C ARG A 183 16.45 0.65 0.54
N ILE A 184 15.71 0.72 -0.55
CA ILE A 184 15.03 -0.45 -1.10
C ILE A 184 16.05 -1.41 -1.69
N THR A 185 16.28 -2.50 -0.96
CA THR A 185 17.06 -3.66 -1.38
C THR A 185 16.30 -4.91 -0.96
N PRO A 186 16.52 -6.08 -1.60
CA PRO A 186 15.82 -7.30 -1.20
C PRO A 186 16.04 -7.63 0.29
N ARG A 187 17.27 -7.39 0.78
CA ARG A 187 17.62 -7.60 2.19
C ARG A 187 16.86 -6.66 3.12
N ASN A 188 16.87 -5.35 2.85
CA ASN A 188 16.23 -4.38 3.74
C ASN A 188 14.72 -4.56 3.79
N LEU A 189 14.09 -4.89 2.64
CA LEU A 189 12.68 -5.27 2.59
C LEU A 189 12.41 -6.52 3.45
N ALA A 190 13.25 -7.56 3.35
CA ALA A 190 13.12 -8.76 4.19
C ALA A 190 13.31 -8.46 5.68
N VAL A 191 14.26 -7.58 6.06
CA VAL A 191 14.46 -7.16 7.47
C VAL A 191 13.23 -6.46 8.02
N LYS A 192 12.64 -5.53 7.27
CA LYS A 192 11.41 -4.85 7.69
C LYS A 192 10.22 -5.80 7.73
N TYR A 193 10.16 -6.74 6.80
CA TYR A 193 9.15 -7.79 6.82
C TYR A 193 9.28 -8.71 8.03
N ASP A 194 10.48 -9.04 8.49
CA ASP A 194 10.70 -9.77 9.76
C ASP A 194 10.08 -9.02 10.95
N VAL A 195 10.30 -7.70 11.03
CA VAL A 195 9.69 -6.85 12.07
C VAL A 195 8.16 -6.93 12.02
N GLN A 196 7.57 -6.86 10.83
CA GLN A 196 6.11 -6.98 10.65
C GLN A 196 5.60 -8.37 11.04
N MET A 197 6.31 -9.43 10.65
CA MET A 197 5.97 -10.82 10.96
C MET A 197 6.06 -11.11 12.45
N PHE A 198 7.09 -10.61 13.13
CA PHE A 198 7.24 -10.75 14.56
C PHE A 198 6.16 -9.98 15.33
N TYR A 199 5.88 -8.74 14.94
CA TYR A 199 4.88 -7.91 15.61
C TYR A 199 3.46 -8.47 15.49
N LYS A 200 3.10 -8.98 14.31
CA LYS A 200 1.73 -9.46 14.04
C LYS A 200 1.51 -10.94 14.35
N HIS A 201 2.53 -11.77 14.16
CA HIS A 201 2.39 -13.24 14.22
C HIS A 201 3.37 -13.92 15.18
N HIS A 202 4.28 -13.17 15.81
CA HIS A 202 5.35 -13.71 16.67
C HIS A 202 6.24 -14.75 15.96
N ILE A 203 6.50 -14.53 14.66
CA ILE A 203 7.33 -15.39 13.82
C ILE A 203 8.53 -14.59 13.30
N HIS A 204 9.73 -15.15 13.46
CA HIS A 204 10.92 -14.69 12.73
C HIS A 204 11.10 -15.47 11.43
N ILE A 205 11.55 -14.78 10.39
CA ILE A 205 11.79 -15.33 9.05
C ILE A 205 13.28 -15.57 8.80
N ASP A 206 13.60 -16.41 7.81
CA ASP A 206 14.93 -16.45 7.20
C ASP A 206 15.07 -15.24 6.26
N ILE A 207 15.81 -14.23 6.74
CA ILE A 207 16.01 -12.96 6.02
C ILE A 207 16.70 -13.18 4.66
N GLU A 208 17.71 -14.03 4.57
CA GLU A 208 18.44 -14.25 3.31
C GLU A 208 17.57 -14.95 2.28
N ARG A 209 16.84 -15.97 2.72
CA ARG A 209 15.98 -16.76 1.85
C ARG A 209 14.78 -15.93 1.38
N THR A 210 14.22 -15.12 2.27
CA THR A 210 13.17 -14.17 1.93
C THR A 210 13.68 -13.09 0.97
N ALA A 211 14.89 -12.56 1.17
CA ALA A 211 15.50 -11.59 0.26
C ALA A 211 15.67 -12.17 -1.16
N ARG A 212 16.10 -13.43 -1.29
CA ARG A 212 16.17 -14.11 -2.60
C ARG A 212 14.79 -14.26 -3.24
N LEU A 213 13.77 -14.63 -2.46
CA LEU A 213 12.39 -14.71 -2.94
C LEU A 213 11.87 -13.37 -3.46
N ILE A 214 12.14 -12.26 -2.76
CA ILE A 214 11.77 -10.91 -3.20
C ILE A 214 12.45 -10.56 -4.53
N ALA A 215 13.73 -10.88 -4.68
CA ALA A 215 14.46 -10.65 -5.93
C ALA A 215 13.88 -11.46 -7.10
N SER A 216 13.57 -12.74 -6.89
CA SER A 216 12.90 -13.57 -7.91
C SER A 216 11.51 -13.06 -8.24
N ALA A 217 10.74 -12.59 -7.26
CA ALA A 217 9.41 -12.04 -7.50
C ALA A 217 9.45 -10.77 -8.36
N ARG A 218 10.47 -9.90 -8.18
CA ARG A 218 10.71 -8.76 -9.08
C ARG A 218 10.88 -9.20 -10.54
N GLU A 219 11.66 -10.25 -10.78
CA GLU A 219 11.86 -10.77 -12.14
C GLU A 219 10.55 -11.30 -12.74
N MET A 220 9.75 -12.02 -11.96
CA MET A 220 8.47 -12.59 -12.39
C MET A 220 7.39 -11.57 -12.79
N VAL A 221 7.42 -10.37 -12.19
CA VAL A 221 6.45 -9.31 -12.50
C VAL A 221 6.94 -8.35 -13.58
N THR A 222 8.25 -8.30 -13.86
CA THR A 222 8.82 -7.26 -14.72
C THR A 222 8.24 -7.26 -16.14
N ALA A 223 7.85 -8.41 -16.68
CA ALA A 223 7.35 -8.53 -18.04
C ALA A 223 5.92 -7.96 -18.23
N ASP A 224 5.09 -7.93 -17.19
CA ASP A 224 3.66 -7.60 -17.28
C ASP A 224 3.17 -6.59 -16.24
N LEU A 225 4.03 -6.10 -15.36
CA LEU A 225 3.69 -5.12 -14.32
C LEU A 225 3.13 -3.81 -14.90
N GLU A 226 3.67 -3.30 -16.00
CA GLU A 226 3.16 -2.07 -16.63
C GLU A 226 1.75 -2.26 -17.20
N HIS A 227 1.46 -3.45 -17.74
CA HIS A 227 0.11 -3.78 -18.18
C HIS A 227 -0.85 -3.86 -16.99
N PHE A 228 -0.42 -4.47 -15.87
CA PHE A 228 -1.18 -4.44 -14.64
C PHE A 228 -1.49 -3.00 -14.21
N PHE A 229 -0.50 -2.11 -14.10
CA PHE A 229 -0.74 -0.72 -13.70
C PHE A 229 -1.65 0.03 -14.67
N THR A 230 -1.45 -0.11 -15.98
CA THR A 230 -2.32 0.51 -16.99
C THR A 230 -3.76 0.04 -16.87
N TYR A 231 -3.98 -1.25 -16.57
CA TYR A 231 -5.32 -1.77 -16.35
C TYR A 231 -5.95 -1.16 -15.10
N VAL A 232 -5.24 -1.19 -13.98
CA VAL A 232 -5.75 -0.70 -12.68
C VAL A 232 -6.02 0.80 -12.72
N GLU A 233 -5.10 1.59 -13.29
CA GLU A 233 -5.27 3.02 -13.50
C GLU A 233 -6.59 3.35 -14.22
N LYS A 234 -6.89 2.64 -15.31
CA LYS A 234 -8.14 2.84 -16.06
C LYS A 234 -9.38 2.53 -15.22
N GLN A 235 -9.33 1.55 -14.33
CA GLN A 235 -10.47 1.23 -13.48
C GLN A 235 -10.64 2.27 -12.36
N VAL A 236 -9.54 2.66 -11.72
CA VAL A 236 -9.56 3.68 -10.66
C VAL A 236 -10.05 5.02 -11.20
N LEU A 237 -9.60 5.44 -12.39
CA LEU A 237 -10.07 6.67 -13.04
C LEU A 237 -11.59 6.65 -13.28
N LYS A 238 -12.13 5.54 -13.81
CA LYS A 238 -13.59 5.38 -13.98
C LYS A 238 -14.34 5.50 -12.66
N THR A 239 -13.81 4.91 -11.60
CA THR A 239 -14.42 4.99 -10.26
C THR A 239 -14.38 6.42 -9.72
N MET A 240 -13.29 7.15 -9.93
CA MET A 240 -13.17 8.56 -9.53
C MET A 240 -14.13 9.47 -10.32
N GLU A 241 -14.32 9.20 -11.62
CA GLU A 241 -15.32 9.89 -12.45
C GLU A 241 -16.74 9.65 -11.93
N ALA A 242 -17.09 8.40 -11.62
CA ALA A 242 -18.40 8.03 -11.08
C ALA A 242 -18.71 8.67 -9.72
N LEU A 243 -17.68 8.95 -8.91
CA LEU A 243 -17.79 9.66 -7.63
C LEU A 243 -17.89 11.18 -7.80
N GLY A 244 -18.06 11.68 -9.02
CA GLY A 244 -18.38 13.10 -9.29
C GLY A 244 -17.16 13.99 -9.41
N ARG A 245 -15.99 13.47 -9.82
CA ARG A 245 -14.84 14.30 -10.17
C ARG A 245 -14.82 14.58 -11.68
N PRO A 246 -15.05 15.83 -12.14
CA PRO A 246 -14.78 16.21 -13.51
C PRO A 246 -13.28 16.46 -13.69
N GLY A 247 -12.65 15.70 -14.58
CA GLY A 247 -11.44 16.08 -15.31
C GLY A 247 -10.13 16.10 -14.52
N LEU A 248 -9.42 14.97 -14.56
CA LEU A 248 -7.97 15.05 -14.76
C LEU A 248 -7.78 15.36 -16.25
N ARG A 249 -7.34 16.58 -16.58
CA ARG A 249 -7.04 16.97 -17.96
C ARG A 249 -5.69 16.39 -18.39
N PRO A 250 -5.50 16.18 -19.71
CA PRO A 250 -4.45 15.34 -20.30
C PRO A 250 -3.03 15.83 -20.03
#